data_AF-A0A5B7UVS7-F1
#
_entry.id   AF-A0A5B7UVS7-F1
#
_cell.length_a   1.000
_cell.length_b   1.000
_cell.length_c   1.000
_cell.angle_alpha   90.00
_cell.angle_beta   90.00
_cell.angle_gamma   90.00
#
_symmetry.space_group_name_H-M   'P 1'
#
loop_
_entity.id
_entity.type
_entity.pdbx_description
1 polymer ?
#
loop_
_entity_poly.entity_id
_entity_poly.type
_entity_poly.pdbx_seq_one_letter_code
_entity_poly.pdbx_strand_id
1 'polypeptide(L)'
;MANAHPNQTKKQGPPKAGERPSVRIDETLAADLAVLMSTGANFSDAVRQAVGHLADIYRVGWANGVCPEGTAPQVLAYQLHQQATPEPVTGGYDASDARPPHLARRRLAGPPPGAHLPTAYGETLLGRPTGPQRPDAQRPARA
;
A
#
# COMPACT_ATOMS: atom_id res chain seq x y z
N MET A 1 50.00 19.50 -11.75
CA MET A 1 49.11 20.31 -10.90
C MET A 1 47.75 19.63 -10.87
N ALA A 2 47.30 19.12 -9.73
CA ALA A 2 46.05 18.38 -9.61
C ALA A 2 44.94 19.30 -9.06
N ASN A 3 43.89 19.52 -9.86
CA ASN A 3 42.70 20.24 -9.41
C ASN A 3 41.83 19.29 -8.56
N ALA A 4 41.87 19.47 -7.24
CA ALA A 4 40.91 18.86 -6.34
C ALA A 4 39.54 19.53 -6.55
N HIS A 5 38.54 18.77 -6.99
CA HIS A 5 37.16 19.24 -7.04
C HIS A 5 36.58 19.19 -5.62
N PRO A 6 36.08 20.31 -5.07
CA PRO A 6 35.51 20.33 -3.73
C PRO A 6 34.26 19.46 -3.70
N ASN A 7 34.27 18.49 -2.78
CA ASN A 7 33.20 17.54 -2.54
C ASN A 7 31.95 18.30 -2.06
N GLN A 8 30.96 18.49 -2.93
CA GLN A 8 29.68 19.10 -2.59
C GLN A 8 28.98 18.26 -1.52
N THR A 9 28.94 18.78 -0.29
CA THR A 9 28.12 18.27 0.80
C THR A 9 26.66 18.30 0.37
N LYS A 10 26.10 17.13 0.03
CA LYS A 10 24.68 16.96 -0.28
C LYS A 10 23.87 17.46 0.91
N LYS A 11 22.99 18.44 0.70
CA LYS A 11 22.01 18.89 1.71
C LYS A 11 21.17 17.69 2.15
N GLN A 12 21.32 17.28 3.40
CA GLN A 12 20.52 16.25 4.03
C GLN A 12 19.32 16.94 4.67
N GLY A 13 18.19 16.94 3.99
CA GLY A 13 16.96 17.54 4.47
C GLY A 13 15.84 17.38 3.45
N PRO A 14 14.57 17.48 3.88
CA PRO A 14 13.45 17.43 2.96
C PRO A 14 13.60 18.54 1.91
N PRO A 15 13.33 18.26 0.62
CA PRO A 15 13.32 19.28 -0.42
C PRO A 15 12.33 20.40 -0.09
N LYS A 16 12.63 21.63 -0.49
CA LYS A 16 11.69 22.75 -0.31
C LYS A 16 10.50 22.60 -1.26
N ALA A 17 9.35 23.17 -0.88
CA ALA A 17 8.21 23.23 -1.77
C ALA A 17 8.59 23.95 -3.09
N GLY A 18 8.20 23.36 -4.23
CA GLY A 18 8.56 23.85 -5.56
C GLY A 18 9.96 23.47 -6.05
N GLU A 19 10.80 22.91 -5.18
CA GLU A 19 12.09 22.33 -5.58
C GLU A 19 11.86 21.08 -6.45
N ARG A 20 12.75 20.85 -7.42
CA ARG A 20 12.73 19.67 -8.28
C ARG A 20 13.80 18.69 -7.81
N PRO A 21 13.50 17.79 -6.85
CA PRO A 21 14.46 16.78 -6.44
C PRO A 21 14.74 15.80 -7.59
N SER A 22 15.99 15.35 -7.69
CA SER A 22 16.37 14.27 -8.59
C SER A 22 16.49 12.96 -7.82
N VAL A 23 15.85 11.92 -8.34
CA VAL A 23 15.88 10.56 -7.77
C VAL A 23 16.48 9.64 -8.82
N ARG A 24 17.45 8.83 -8.41
CA ARG A 24 17.99 7.78 -9.29
C ARG A 24 16.99 6.63 -9.33
N ILE A 25 16.71 6.15 -10.53
CA ILE A 25 15.77 5.06 -10.77
C ILE A 25 16.58 3.81 -11.07
N ASP A 26 16.50 2.84 -10.19
CA ASP A 26 17.00 1.49 -10.43
C ASP A 26 15.92 0.62 -11.09
N GLU A 27 16.26 -0.62 -11.44
CA GLU A 27 15.37 -1.53 -12.15
C GLU A 27 14.12 -1.87 -11.34
N THR A 28 14.25 -2.05 -10.03
CA THR A 28 13.13 -2.35 -9.13
C THR A 28 12.17 -1.18 -9.07
N LEU A 29 12.68 0.03 -8.82
CA LEU A 29 11.86 1.24 -8.78
C LEU A 29 11.20 1.51 -10.14
N ALA A 30 11.89 1.25 -11.25
CA ALA A 30 11.30 1.36 -12.58
C ALA A 30 10.10 0.40 -12.76
N ALA A 31 10.21 -0.84 -12.29
CA ALA A 31 9.15 -1.83 -12.36
C ALA A 31 7.94 -1.43 -11.49
N ASP A 32 8.18 -0.97 -10.26
CA ASP A 32 7.12 -0.53 -9.35
C ASP A 32 6.38 0.71 -9.90
N LEU A 33 7.13 1.67 -10.44
CA LEU A 33 6.55 2.84 -11.10
C LEU A 33 5.71 2.45 -12.32
N ALA A 34 6.14 1.46 -13.10
CA ALA A 34 5.35 0.97 -14.23
C ALA A 34 4.00 0.38 -13.77
N VAL A 35 3.97 -0.32 -12.63
CA VAL A 35 2.71 -0.80 -12.03
C VAL A 35 1.80 0.37 -11.65
N LEU A 36 2.33 1.39 -10.95
CA LEU A 36 1.54 2.56 -10.56
C LEU A 36 1.01 3.33 -11.77
N MET A 37 1.86 3.55 -12.79
CA MET A 37 1.51 4.29 -13.99
C MET A 37 0.56 3.52 -14.93
N SER A 38 0.43 2.19 -14.78
CA SER A 38 -0.56 1.40 -15.54
C SER A 38 -2.01 1.82 -15.28
N THR A 39 -2.25 2.57 -14.20
CA THR A 39 -3.56 3.16 -13.85
C THR A 39 -3.87 4.45 -14.61
N GLY A 40 -2.95 4.94 -15.45
CA GLY A 40 -3.09 6.20 -16.20
C GLY A 40 -2.41 7.40 -15.54
N ALA A 41 -1.80 7.22 -14.36
CA ALA A 41 -1.00 8.26 -13.73
C ALA A 41 0.32 8.51 -14.48
N ASN A 42 0.76 9.76 -14.56
CA ASN A 42 2.12 10.08 -15.01
C ASN A 42 3.14 9.83 -13.87
N PHE A 43 4.44 9.90 -14.19
CA PHE A 43 5.51 9.67 -13.23
C PHE A 43 5.43 10.58 -11.99
N SER A 44 5.16 11.88 -12.19
CA SER A 44 5.11 12.83 -11.08
C SER A 44 3.93 12.54 -10.15
N ASP A 45 2.78 12.18 -10.71
CA ASP A 45 1.59 11.82 -9.94
C ASP A 45 1.79 10.50 -9.20
N ALA A 46 2.38 9.50 -9.85
CA ALA A 46 2.72 8.21 -9.21
C ALA A 46 3.65 8.40 -8.00
N VAL A 47 4.71 9.22 -8.15
CA VAL A 47 5.62 9.52 -7.04
C VAL A 47 4.91 10.29 -5.93
N ARG A 48 4.11 11.31 -6.26
CA ARG A 48 3.34 12.08 -5.26
C ARG A 48 2.37 11.20 -4.49
N GLN A 49 1.64 10.32 -5.18
CA GLN A 49 0.70 9.38 -4.57
C GLN A 49 1.41 8.39 -3.66
N ALA A 50 2.51 7.78 -4.11
CA ALA A 50 3.27 6.82 -3.30
C ALA A 50 3.82 7.45 -2.02
N VAL A 51 4.45 8.63 -2.14
CA VAL A 51 5.00 9.37 -0.98
C VAL A 51 3.87 9.82 -0.05
N GLY A 52 2.77 10.35 -0.61
CA GLY A 52 1.59 10.77 0.15
C GLY A 52 1.00 9.63 0.97
N HIS A 53 0.79 8.47 0.33
CA HIS A 53 0.23 7.28 0.97
C HIS A 53 1.10 6.79 2.13
N LEU A 54 2.42 6.70 1.93
CA LEU A 54 3.34 6.29 3.00
C LEU A 54 3.35 7.31 4.15
N ALA A 55 3.36 8.61 3.84
CA ALA A 55 3.30 9.65 4.85
C ALA A 55 1.98 9.66 5.64
N ASP A 56 0.87 9.28 5.01
CA ASP A 56 -0.43 9.12 5.68
C ASP A 56 -0.42 7.93 6.63
N ILE A 57 0.13 6.79 6.21
CA ILE A 57 0.32 5.61 7.09
C ILE A 57 1.13 6.00 8.34
N TYR A 58 2.19 6.79 8.18
CA TYR A 58 3.05 7.19 9.30
C TYR A 58 2.31 8.12 10.25
N ARG A 59 1.62 9.14 9.72
CA ARG A 59 0.82 10.07 10.51
C ARG A 59 -0.30 9.34 11.27
N VAL A 60 -1.00 8.41 10.63
CA VAL A 60 -2.04 7.60 11.27
C VAL A 60 -1.46 6.68 12.33
N GLY A 61 -0.34 6.01 12.05
CA GLY A 61 0.35 5.15 13.01
C GLY A 61 0.75 5.88 14.29
N TRP A 62 1.30 7.09 14.16
CA TRP A 62 1.68 7.93 15.30
C TRP A 62 0.46 8.48 16.04
N ALA A 63 -0.54 8.99 15.32
CA ALA A 63 -1.75 9.56 15.92
C ALA A 63 -2.54 8.55 16.76
N ASN A 64 -2.49 7.26 16.39
CA ASN A 64 -3.17 6.18 17.10
C ASN A 64 -2.26 5.44 18.09
N GLY A 65 -1.01 5.87 18.27
CA GLY A 65 -0.07 5.22 19.19
C GLY A 65 0.38 3.81 18.80
N VAL A 66 0.21 3.42 17.53
CA VAL A 66 0.64 2.10 17.02
C VAL A 66 2.17 2.00 17.06
N CYS A 67 2.86 3.10 16.81
CA CYS A 67 4.29 3.24 17.02
C CYS A 67 4.63 4.65 17.56
N PRO A 68 5.75 4.83 18.27
CA PRO A 68 6.19 6.15 18.73
C PRO A 68 6.42 7.11 17.57
N GLU A 69 6.20 8.41 17.80
CA GLU A 69 6.49 9.45 16.83
C GLU A 69 7.96 9.40 16.38
N GLY A 70 8.21 9.59 15.09
CA GLY A 70 9.54 9.48 14.50
C GLY A 70 10.01 8.05 14.24
N THR A 71 9.26 7.03 14.66
CA THR A 71 9.54 5.62 14.31
C THR A 71 8.74 5.24 13.07
N ALA A 72 9.38 4.63 12.07
CA ALA A 72 8.70 4.14 10.87
C ALA A 72 7.78 2.94 11.23
N PRO A 73 6.45 3.02 11.02
CA PRO A 73 5.57 1.89 11.17
C PRO A 73 5.85 0.81 10.11
N GLN A 74 5.69 -0.46 10.48
CA GLN A 74 5.68 -1.57 9.55
C GLN A 74 4.26 -1.86 9.08
N VAL A 75 4.05 -1.86 7.76
CA VAL A 75 2.75 -2.24 7.17
C VAL A 75 2.62 -3.76 7.19
N LEU A 76 1.67 -4.28 7.98
CA LEU A 76 1.43 -5.73 8.10
C LEU A 76 0.36 -6.23 7.11
N ALA A 77 -0.67 -5.43 6.87
CA ALA A 77 -1.77 -5.75 5.97
C ALA A 77 -2.38 -4.47 5.40
N TYR A 78 -3.04 -4.58 4.25
CA TYR A 78 -3.79 -3.51 3.61
C TYR A 78 -5.15 -4.04 3.13
N GLN A 79 -6.19 -3.22 3.29
CA GLN A 79 -7.52 -3.51 2.75
C GLN A 79 -7.70 -2.65 1.49
N LEU A 80 -7.94 -3.31 0.35
CA LEU A 80 -8.19 -2.63 -0.91
C LEU A 80 -9.69 -2.61 -1.20
N HIS A 81 -10.18 -1.47 -1.66
CA HIS A 81 -11.49 -1.37 -2.27
C HIS A 81 -11.30 -0.88 -3.71
N GLN A 82 -11.82 -1.65 -4.67
CA GLN A 82 -11.95 -1.16 -6.03
C GLN A 82 -13.27 -0.42 -6.12
N GLN A 83 -13.20 0.89 -6.34
CA GLN A 83 -14.39 1.64 -6.75
C GLN A 83 -14.87 1.06 -8.08
N ALA A 84 -16.16 0.73 -8.18
CA ALA A 84 -16.72 0.17 -9.40
C ALA A 84 -16.37 1.07 -10.58
N THR A 85 -15.76 0.51 -11.62
CA THR A 85 -15.61 1.22 -12.89
C THR A 85 -17.02 1.53 -13.37
N PRO A 86 -17.40 2.82 -13.53
CA PRO A 86 -18.73 3.13 -14.05
C PRO A 86 -18.88 2.43 -15.40
N GLU A 87 -20.00 1.73 -15.60
CA GLU A 87 -20.26 1.11 -16.90
C GLU A 87 -20.16 2.19 -17.97
N PRO A 88 -19.49 1.89 -19.11
CA PRO A 88 -19.46 2.85 -20.20
C PRO A 88 -20.91 3.14 -20.57
N VAL A 89 -21.33 4.39 -20.37
CA VAL A 89 -22.62 4.85 -20.85
C VAL A 89 -22.55 4.67 -22.36
N THR A 90 -23.19 3.64 -22.88
CA THR A 90 -23.42 3.43 -24.30
C THR A 90 -24.36 4.55 -24.76
N GLY A 91 -23.79 5.74 -24.94
CA GLY A 91 -24.40 6.78 -25.74
C GLY A 91 -24.56 6.19 -27.13
N GLY A 92 -25.80 5.89 -27.49
CA GLY A 92 -26.14 5.23 -28.76
C GLY A 92 -25.87 6.13 -29.95
N TYR A 93 -24.61 6.25 -30.35
CA TYR A 93 -24.20 6.71 -31.67
C TYR A 93 -22.96 5.92 -32.12
N ASP A 94 -23.18 5.18 -33.21
CA ASP A 94 -22.26 4.39 -34.04
C ASP A 94 -21.45 3.24 -33.44
N ALA A 95 -22.00 2.04 -33.64
CA ALA A 95 -21.21 0.85 -33.88
C ALA A 95 -20.55 0.97 -35.26
N SER A 96 -19.22 1.07 -35.30
CA SER A 96 -18.34 0.25 -36.15
C SER A 96 -16.87 0.61 -35.90
N ASP A 97 -16.07 -0.45 -35.85
CA ASP A 97 -14.63 -0.53 -36.08
C ASP A 97 -13.59 -0.46 -34.94
N ALA A 98 -12.82 -1.55 -34.91
CA ALA A 98 -11.46 -1.77 -34.43
C ALA A 98 -11.20 -1.89 -32.91
N ARG A 99 -11.50 -3.07 -32.35
CA ARG A 99 -10.80 -3.58 -31.15
C ARG A 99 -9.62 -4.47 -31.58
N PRO A 100 -8.35 -4.13 -31.29
CA PRO A 100 -7.22 -5.01 -31.60
C PRO A 100 -7.23 -6.29 -30.73
N PRO A 101 -6.90 -7.48 -31.27
CA PRO A 101 -7.12 -8.77 -30.60
C PRO A 101 -6.03 -9.19 -29.59
N HIS A 102 -5.16 -8.30 -29.11
CA HIS A 102 -3.95 -8.73 -28.37
C HIS A 102 -3.96 -8.57 -26.84
N LEU A 103 -5.07 -8.15 -26.22
CA LEU A 103 -5.18 -8.12 -24.74
C LEU A 103 -5.79 -9.42 -24.16
N ALA A 104 -5.41 -10.56 -24.73
CA ALA A 104 -5.67 -11.85 -24.11
C ALA A 104 -4.76 -12.02 -22.87
N ARG A 105 -5.30 -11.63 -21.72
CA ARG A 105 -5.09 -12.24 -20.39
C ARG A 105 -3.67 -12.73 -20.08
N ARG A 106 -2.81 -11.84 -19.55
CA ARG A 106 -1.92 -12.26 -18.45
C ARG A 106 -2.75 -12.29 -17.17
N ARG A 107 -3.36 -13.44 -16.88
CA ARG A 107 -3.82 -13.72 -15.51
C ARG A 107 -2.57 -13.81 -14.64
N LEU A 108 -2.37 -12.84 -13.76
CA LEU A 108 -1.54 -13.05 -12.58
C LEU A 108 -2.07 -14.30 -11.88
N ALA A 109 -1.19 -15.22 -11.50
CA ALA A 109 -1.56 -16.39 -10.73
C ALA A 109 -2.23 -15.89 -9.44
N GLY A 110 -3.48 -16.31 -9.21
CA GLY A 110 -4.14 -16.04 -7.95
C GLY A 110 -3.37 -16.69 -6.79
N PRO A 111 -3.49 -16.16 -5.56
CA PRO A 111 -2.91 -16.82 -4.40
C PRO A 111 -3.44 -18.26 -4.31
N PRO A 112 -2.59 -19.25 -3.92
CA PRO A 112 -3.00 -20.64 -3.86
C PRO A 112 -4.18 -20.79 -2.88
N PRO A 113 -5.25 -21.53 -3.25
CA PRO A 113 -6.32 -21.85 -2.31
C PRO A 113 -5.72 -22.74 -1.20
N GLY A 114 -5.75 -22.25 0.04
CA GLY A 114 -5.32 -23.04 1.21
C GLY A 114 -4.20 -22.45 2.06
N ALA A 115 -3.67 -21.25 1.75
CA ALA A 115 -2.87 -20.51 2.72
C ALA A 115 -3.79 -19.93 3.79
N HIS A 116 -4.20 -20.77 4.75
CA HIS A 116 -4.79 -20.29 5.99
C HIS A 116 -3.80 -19.32 6.62
N LEU A 117 -4.24 -18.07 6.82
CA LEU A 117 -3.56 -17.17 7.75
C LEU A 117 -3.40 -17.93 9.07
N PRO A 118 -2.25 -17.84 9.76
CA PRO A 118 -2.10 -18.40 11.09
C PRO A 118 -3.29 -17.96 11.96
N THR A 119 -3.91 -18.92 12.65
CA THR A 119 -5.15 -18.77 13.43
C THR A 119 -5.17 -17.55 14.36
N ALA A 120 -4.01 -17.03 14.75
CA ALA A 120 -3.84 -15.80 15.52
C ALA A 120 -4.51 -14.55 14.91
N TYR A 121 -4.70 -14.49 13.58
CA TYR A 121 -5.30 -13.33 12.91
C TYR A 121 -6.83 -13.39 12.78
N GLY A 122 -7.45 -14.57 12.97
CA GLY A 122 -8.91 -14.72 12.89
C GLY A 122 -9.63 -14.16 14.11
N GLU A 123 -9.01 -14.26 15.30
CA GLU A 123 -9.66 -13.91 16.56
C GLU A 123 -9.63 -12.40 16.86
N THR A 124 -8.63 -11.67 16.37
CA THR A 124 -8.44 -10.24 16.71
C THR A 124 -9.13 -9.26 15.75
N LEU A 125 -9.39 -9.65 14.49
CA LEU A 125 -9.94 -8.74 13.48
C LEU A 125 -11.45 -8.88 13.22
N LEU A 126 -12.07 -10.01 13.58
CA LEU A 126 -13.49 -10.29 13.26
C LEU A 126 -14.45 -10.17 14.46
N GLY A 127 -14.02 -9.59 15.58
CA GLY A 127 -14.90 -9.07 16.63
C GLY A 127 -16.07 -9.99 16.99
N ARG A 128 -15.79 -11.20 17.48
CA ARG A 128 -16.83 -12.03 18.11
C ARG A 128 -16.75 -11.85 19.62
N PRO A 129 -17.80 -11.35 20.29
CA PRO A 129 -17.80 -11.22 21.73
C PRO A 129 -17.99 -12.61 22.35
N THR A 130 -16.90 -13.23 22.82
CA THR A 130 -17.02 -14.28 23.84
C THR A 130 -17.25 -13.59 25.18
N GLY A 131 -18.46 -13.77 25.72
CA GLY A 131 -18.98 -13.05 26.88
C GLY A 131 -18.18 -13.20 28.18
N PRO A 132 -18.61 -12.51 29.25
CA PRO A 132 -17.84 -12.42 30.49
C PRO A 132 -17.66 -13.79 31.13
N GLN A 133 -16.40 -14.18 31.32
CA GLN A 133 -15.99 -15.38 32.02
C GLN A 133 -16.25 -15.17 33.52
N ARG A 134 -17.36 -15.73 34.02
CA ARG A 134 -17.75 -15.67 35.44
C ARG A 134 -16.74 -16.48 36.27
N PRO A 135 -15.98 -15.87 37.20
CA PRO A 135 -14.94 -16.57 37.94
C PRO A 135 -15.55 -17.23 39.18
N ASP A 136 -16.37 -18.26 39.04
CA ASP A 136 -16.89 -19.04 40.18
C ASP A 136 -17.49 -20.38 39.73
N ALA A 137 -16.65 -21.37 39.45
CA ALA A 137 -17.10 -22.76 39.31
C ALA A 137 -15.96 -23.76 39.53
N GLN A 138 -15.36 -23.78 40.71
CA GLN A 138 -14.74 -25.01 41.23
C GLN A 138 -14.78 -25.03 42.76
N ARG A 139 -15.82 -25.68 43.27
CA ARG A 139 -16.07 -26.01 44.67
C ARG A 139 -15.01 -27.00 45.16
N PRO A 140 -14.51 -26.92 46.41
CA PRO A 140 -13.53 -27.88 46.91
C PRO A 140 -14.19 -29.25 47.13
N ALA A 141 -13.48 -30.32 46.74
CA ALA A 141 -13.80 -31.67 47.20
C ALA A 141 -13.56 -31.73 48.71
N ARG A 142 -14.58 -32.16 49.45
CA ARG A 142 -14.58 -32.29 50.90
C ARG A 142 -14.56 -33.78 51.25
N ALA A 143 -13.76 -34.10 52.26
CA ALA A 143 -13.58 -35.36 52.99
C ALA A 143 -12.73 -36.43 52.29
#